data_AF-A0A6J5K2S4-F1
#
_entry.id   AF-A0A6J5K2S4-F1
#
_cell.length_a   1.000
_cell.length_b   1.000
_cell.length_c   1.000
_cell.angle_alpha   90.00
_cell.angle_beta   90.00
_cell.angle_gamma   90.00
#
_symmetry.space_group_name_H-M   'P 1'
#
loop_
_entity.id
_entity.type
_entity.pdbx_description
1 polymer ?
#
loop_
_entity_poly.entity_id
_entity_poly.type
_entity_poly.pdbx_seq_one_letter_code
_entity_poly.pdbx_strand_id
1 'polypeptide(L)' 'MTVIAERAFTSRATLQRVEAGDPGVSIGIYAAVLQALGLLDGLSESASADRDTTGQALATAALPQRVRLPRMKGKGDHG' A
#
# COMPACT_ATOMS: atom_id res chain seq x y z
N MET A 1 -27.05 -3.14 8.51
CA MET A 1 -25.74 -2.54 8.81
C MET A 1 -25.39 -2.41 10.29
N THR A 2 -26.30 -2.60 11.25
CA THR A 2 -25.96 -2.60 12.69
C THR A 2 -25.03 -3.74 13.09
N VAL A 3 -25.27 -4.93 12.55
CA VAL A 3 -24.48 -6.15 12.86
C VAL A 3 -22.99 -5.99 12.52
N ILE A 4 -22.63 -5.31 11.44
CA ILE A 4 -21.22 -5.08 11.08
C ILE A 4 -20.58 -4.10 12.05
N ALA A 5 -21.27 -3.00 12.38
CA ALA A 5 -20.76 -2.02 13.34
C ALA A 5 -20.50 -2.68 14.71
N GLU A 6 -21.42 -3.52 15.17
CA GLU A 6 -21.27 -4.30 16.41
C GLU A 6 -20.08 -5.27 16.35
N ARG A 7 -19.95 -6.05 15.27
CA ARG A 7 -18.83 -6.99 15.06
C ARG A 7 -17.48 -6.28 14.96
N ALA A 8 -17.46 -5.06 14.43
CA ALA A 8 -16.27 -4.22 14.33
C ALA A 8 -16.03 -3.36 15.58
N PHE A 9 -16.79 -3.58 16.66
CA PHE A 9 -16.70 -2.82 17.92
C PHE A 9 -16.79 -1.29 17.71
N THR A 10 -17.68 -0.85 16.82
CA THR A 10 -17.83 0.55 16.44
C THR A 10 -19.29 0.99 16.34
N SER A 11 -19.51 2.28 16.07
CA SER A 11 -20.85 2.86 15.92
C SER A 11 -21.31 2.85 14.45
N ARG A 12 -22.62 2.92 14.22
CA ARG A 12 -23.18 3.08 12.86
C ARG A 12 -22.66 4.35 12.18
N ALA A 13 -22.51 5.45 12.93
CA ALA A 13 -21.97 6.70 12.40
C ALA A 13 -20.50 6.53 11.96
N THR A 14 -19.70 5.80 12.73
CA THR A 14 -18.31 5.51 12.35
C THR A 14 -18.24 4.61 11.13
N LEU A 15 -19.11 3.59 11.03
CA LEU A 15 -19.18 2.72 9.85
C LEU A 15 -19.52 3.53 8.59
N GLN A 16 -20.42 4.51 8.67
CA GLN A 16 -20.72 5.40 7.54
C GLN A 16 -19.51 6.26 7.13
N ARG A 17 -18.71 6.72 8.09
CA ARG A 17 -17.45 7.44 7.79
C ARG A 17 -16.44 6.53 7.09
N VAL A 18 -16.34 5.27 7.51
CA VAL A 18 -15.51 4.25 6.86
C VAL A 18 -15.96 4.03 5.40
N GLU A 19 -17.27 3.89 5.17
CA GLU A 19 -17.83 3.76 3.81
C GLU A 19 -17.56 4.99 2.93
N ALA A 20 -17.53 6.19 3.53
CA ALA A 20 -17.18 7.43 2.85
C ALA A 20 -15.66 7.60 2.60
N GLY A 21 -14.82 6.67 3.09
CA GLY A 21 -13.37 6.76 2.97
C GLY A 21 -12.74 7.88 3.80
N ASP A 22 -13.38 8.25 4.92
CA ASP A 22 -12.89 9.32 5.79
C ASP A 22 -11.50 8.98 6.38
N PRO A 23 -10.44 9.77 6.07
CA PRO A 23 -9.08 9.51 6.54
C PRO A 23 -8.89 9.85 8.03
N GLY A 24 -9.84 10.53 8.67
CA GLY A 24 -9.85 10.80 10.10
C GLY A 24 -10.35 9.63 10.94
N VAL A 25 -10.81 8.54 10.34
CA VAL A 25 -11.09 7.28 11.05
C VAL A 25 -9.80 6.48 11.17
N SER A 26 -9.51 5.94 12.35
CA SER A 26 -8.28 5.18 12.57
C SER A 26 -8.23 3.92 11.70
N ILE A 27 -7.03 3.57 11.24
CA ILE A 27 -6.82 2.39 10.40
C ILE A 27 -7.24 1.08 11.09
N GLY A 28 -7.18 1.04 12.43
CA GLY A 28 -7.65 -0.11 13.21
C GLY A 28 -9.16 -0.34 13.07
N ILE A 29 -9.96 0.72 12.94
CA ILE A 29 -11.41 0.60 12.71
C ILE A 29 -11.68 0.09 11.28
N TYR A 30 -10.94 0.56 10.28
CA TYR A 30 -11.02 0.00 8.93
C TYR A 30 -10.70 -1.51 8.93
N ALA A 31 -9.61 -1.92 9.59
CA ALA A 31 -9.24 -3.33 9.71
C ALA A 31 -10.31 -4.16 10.45
N ALA A 32 -10.91 -3.64 11.52
CA ALA A 32 -11.98 -4.32 12.25
C ALA A 32 -13.25 -4.52 11.38
N VAL A 33 -13.62 -3.52 10.58
CA VAL A 33 -14.74 -3.62 9.63
C VAL A 33 -14.43 -4.65 8.54
N LEU A 34 -13.22 -4.63 7.97
CA LEU A 34 -12.79 -5.62 6.99
C LEU A 34 -12.79 -7.04 7.57
N GLN A 35 -12.34 -7.21 8.82
CA GLN A 35 -12.40 -8.49 9.53
C GLN A 35 -13.83 -8.98 9.72
N ALA A 36 -14.76 -8.10 10.12
CA ALA A 36 -16.17 -8.45 10.27
C ALA A 36 -16.85 -8.88 8.95
N LEU A 37 -16.30 -8.44 7.82
CA LEU A 37 -16.71 -8.77 6.46
C LEU A 37 -15.96 -9.97 5.85
N GLY A 38 -14.91 -10.49 6.51
CA GLY A 38 -14.05 -11.53 5.95
C GLY A 38 -13.11 -11.05 4.84
N LEU A 39 -12.81 -9.75 4.80
CA LEU A 39 -11.98 -9.08 3.78
C LEU A 39 -10.61 -8.63 4.32
N LEU A 40 -10.21 -9.08 5.52
CA LEU A 40 -8.98 -8.59 6.17
C LEU A 40 -7.72 -8.89 5.33
N ASP A 41 -7.63 -10.07 4.72
CA ASP A 41 -6.47 -10.47 3.93
C ASP A 41 -6.24 -9.53 2.73
N GLY A 42 -7.32 -9.03 2.13
CA GLY A 42 -7.27 -8.08 1.02
C GLY A 42 -6.67 -6.72 1.39
N LEU A 43 -6.61 -6.36 2.69
CA LEU A 43 -5.95 -5.13 3.15
C LEU A 43 -4.44 -5.17 2.90
N SER A 44 -3.82 -6.36 2.99
CA SER A 44 -2.41 -6.51 2.67
C SER A 44 -2.15 -6.33 1.17
N GLU A 45 -3.12 -6.71 0.34
CA GLU A 45 -3.04 -6.60 -1.11
C GLU A 45 -3.37 -5.19 -1.63
N SER A 46 -4.15 -4.40 -0.88
CA SER A 46 -4.63 -3.09 -1.35
C SER A 46 -3.51 -2.07 -1.55
N ALA A 47 -2.40 -2.22 -0.82
CA ALA A 47 -1.21 -1.36 -0.95
C ALA A 47 -0.04 -2.07 -1.67
N SER A 48 -0.32 -3.15 -2.40
CA SER A 48 0.73 -3.86 -3.14
C SER A 48 1.28 -2.99 -4.27
N ALA A 49 2.59 -2.70 -4.22
CA ALA A 49 3.28 -1.88 -5.22
C ALA A 49 3.20 -2.51 -6.63
N ASP A 50 3.13 -3.84 -6.71
CA ASP A 50 2.99 -4.56 -7.98
C ASP A 50 1.63 -4.30 -8.66
N ARG A 51 0.61 -3.90 -7.89
CA ARG A 51 -0.72 -3.54 -8.40
C ARG A 51 -0.94 -2.03 -8.52
N ASP A 52 -0.01 -1.22 -8.02
CA ASP A 52 -0.05 0.24 -8.15
C ASP A 52 0.57 0.68 -9.49
N THR A 53 -0.19 0.58 -10.57
CA THR A 53 0.26 0.97 -11.91
C THR A 53 0.70 2.43 -11.99
N THR A 54 0.06 3.30 -11.20
CA THR A 54 0.39 4.73 -11.16
C THR A 54 1.72 4.95 -10.46
N GLY A 55 1.93 4.32 -9.29
CA GLY A 55 3.20 4.34 -8.58
C GLY A 55 4.35 3.77 -9.42
N GLN A 56 4.12 2.67 -10.15
CA GLN A 56 5.10 2.10 -11.06
C GLN A 56 5.48 3.06 -12.20
N ALA A 57 4.49 3.75 -12.79
CA ALA A 57 4.75 4.75 -13.82
C ALA A 57 5.58 5.92 -13.27
N LEU A 58 5.26 6.41 -12.07
CA LEU A 58 6.01 7.48 -11.40
C LEU A 58 7.45 7.04 -11.06
N ALA A 59 7.62 5.83 -10.53
CA ALA A 59 8.93 5.25 -10.24
C ALA A 59 9.78 5.10 -11.51
N THR A 60 9.16 4.64 -12.60
CA THR A 60 9.83 4.52 -13.92
C THR A 60 10.26 5.89 -14.44
N ALA A 61 9.40 6.91 -14.33
CA ALA A 61 9.70 8.27 -14.75
C ALA A 61 10.84 8.91 -13.92
N ALA A 62 10.99 8.51 -12.66
CA ALA A 62 12.05 8.98 -11.77
C ALA A 62 13.42 8.33 -12.03
N LEU A 63 13.50 7.29 -12.88
CA LEU A 63 14.77 6.61 -13.16
C LEU A 63 15.77 7.53 -13.88
N PRO A 64 17.08 7.43 -13.57
CA PRO A 64 18.11 8.18 -14.27
C PRO A 64 18.16 7.80 -15.75
N GLN A 65 18.19 8.79 -16.64
CA GLN A 65 18.29 8.56 -18.10
C GLN A 65 19.62 7.92 -18.53
N ARG A 66 20.66 7.99 -17.69
CA ARG A 66 21.98 7.39 -17.96
C ARG A 66 22.55 6.78 -16.68
N VAL A 67 22.92 5.50 -16.77
CA VAL A 67 23.70 4.81 -15.74
C VAL A 67 25.16 4.76 -16.20
N ARG A 68 26.10 5.26 -15.38
CA ARG A 68 27.53 5.10 -15.63
C ARG A 68 28.02 3.85 -14.93
N LEU A 69 28.48 2.86 -15.69
CA LEU A 69 29.14 1.69 -15.13
C LEU A 69 30.53 2.08 -14.59
N PRO A 70 30.92 1.62 -13.39
CA PRO A 70 32.26 1.85 -12.89
C PRO A 70 33.28 1.15 -13.79
N ARG A 71 34.33 1.88 -14.20
CA ARG A 71 35.38 1.36 -15.07
C ARG A 71 36.18 0.30 -14.32
N MET A 72 36.11 -0.95 -14.77
CA MET A 72 36.93 -2.03 -14.23
C MET A 72 38.41 -1.67 -14.46
N LYS A 73 39.17 -1.51 -13.37
CA LYS A 73 40.59 -1.14 -13.43
C LYS A 73 41.35 -2.34 -14.02
N GLY A 74 41.76 -2.23 -15.28
CA GLY A 74 42.57 -3.23 -15.96
C GLY A 74 43.79 -3.58 -15.13
N LYS A 75 43.99 -4.88 -14.88
CA LYS A 75 45.16 -5.45 -14.23
C LYS A 75 46.39 -5.00 -15.02
N GLY A 76 47.26 -4.22 -14.37
CA GLY A 76 48.49 -3.71 -14.97
C GLY A 76 49.34 -4.87 -15.48
N ASP A 77 49.78 -4.72 -16.72
CA ASP A 77 50.75 -5.56 -17.39
C ASP A 77 52.05 -5.58 -16.56
N HIS A 78 52.58 -6.77 -16.28
CA HIS A 78 53.90 -6.97 -15.67
C HIS A 78 54.79 -7.52 -16.77
N GLY A 79 55.54 -6.61 -17.41
CA GLY A 79 56.72 -6.91 -18.23
C GLY A 79 57.99 -6.65 -17.42
#